data_AF-A0A962Y9N3-F1
#
_entry.id   AF-A0A962Y9N3-F1
#
_cell.length_a   1.000
_cell.length_b   1.000
_cell.length_c   1.000
_cell.angle_alpha   90.00
_cell.angle_beta   90.00
_cell.angle_gamma   90.00
#
_symmetry.space_group_name_H-M   'P 1'
#
loop_
_entity.id
_entity.type
_entity.pdbx_description
1 polymer ?
#
loop_
_entity_poly.entity_id
_entity_poly.type
_entity_poly.pdbx_seq_one_letter_code
_entity_poly.pdbx_strand_id
1 'polypeptide(L)'
;LRPALALIDPDQPALPAELLRLLRWAQQYYQHPPGEVYATALPTLLRQASPLQVQLEPIWRLSAAGQAALVQNLARRAPRQTALLQLLADHPTGLSSERLRLALPGWSATARSLR
;
A
#
# COMPACT_ATOMS: atom_id res chain seq x y z
N LEU A 1 16.86 21.48 28.14
CA LEU A 1 16.77 20.48 27.06
C LEU A 1 15.72 20.97 26.05
N ARG A 2 15.94 20.79 24.74
CA ARG A 2 14.90 21.06 23.74
C ARG A 2 13.94 19.87 23.67
N PRO A 3 12.62 20.07 23.44
CA PRO A 3 11.68 18.97 23.29
C PRO A 3 11.92 18.21 21.98
N ALA A 4 11.57 16.92 21.95
CA ALA A 4 11.51 16.14 20.72
C ALA A 4 10.31 16.60 19.86
N LEU A 5 10.46 16.57 18.54
CA LEU A 5 9.41 17.02 17.61
C LEU A 5 8.27 16.00 17.47
N ALA A 6 8.61 14.73 17.41
CA ALA A 6 7.68 13.62 17.25
C ALA A 6 8.33 12.29 17.68
N LEU A 7 7.49 11.31 18.00
CA LEU A 7 7.88 9.89 18.13
C LEU A 7 7.44 9.16 16.86
N ILE A 8 8.40 8.68 16.07
CA ILE A 8 8.13 8.13 14.73
C ILE A 8 7.56 6.71 14.79
N ASP A 9 8.15 5.85 15.65
CA ASP A 9 7.75 4.45 15.81
C ASP A 9 7.27 4.20 17.26
N PRO A 10 6.00 4.52 17.61
CA PRO A 10 5.51 4.40 18.98
C PRO A 10 5.24 2.95 19.42
N ASP A 11 4.85 2.09 18.49
CA ASP A 11 4.36 0.75 18.81
C ASP A 11 5.49 -0.30 18.84
N GLN A 12 6.50 -0.15 17.99
CA GLN A 12 7.59 -1.13 17.86
C GLN A 12 8.89 -0.47 17.38
N PRO A 13 10.06 -0.82 17.95
CA PRO A 13 11.33 -0.31 17.46
C PRO A 13 11.65 -0.80 16.04
N ALA A 14 12.27 0.06 15.23
CA ALA A 14 12.69 -0.25 13.86
C ALA A 14 13.74 -1.39 13.76
N LEU A 15 14.47 -1.67 14.85
CA LEU A 15 15.48 -2.73 14.93
C LEU A 15 15.11 -3.76 16.00
N PRO A 16 15.33 -5.06 15.76
CA PRO A 16 15.15 -6.09 16.78
C PRO A 16 16.03 -5.87 18.01
N ALA A 17 15.56 -6.31 19.18
CA ALA A 17 16.27 -6.16 20.45
C ALA A 17 17.68 -6.78 20.44
N GLU A 18 17.83 -7.95 19.82
CA GLU A 18 19.12 -8.64 19.70
C GLU A 18 20.14 -7.79 18.91
N LEU A 19 19.70 -7.17 17.82
CA LEU A 19 20.54 -6.32 16.99
C LEU A 19 20.92 -5.04 17.73
N LEU A 20 19.98 -4.40 18.44
CA LEU A 20 20.28 -3.23 19.27
C LEU A 20 21.33 -3.54 20.34
N ARG A 21 21.30 -4.76 20.92
CA ARG A 21 22.30 -5.21 21.89
C ARG A 21 23.68 -5.36 21.25
N LEU A 22 23.73 -5.98 20.07
CA LEU A 22 24.97 -6.13 19.30
C LEU A 22 25.57 -4.78 18.92
N LEU A 23 24.76 -3.85 18.41
CA LEU A 23 25.22 -2.52 18.03
C LEU A 23 25.76 -1.74 19.22
N ARG A 24 25.11 -1.87 20.39
CA ARG A 24 25.60 -1.25 21.64
C ARG A 24 26.96 -1.81 22.05
N TRP A 25 27.14 -3.13 21.96
CA TRP A 25 28.44 -3.75 22.22
C TRP A 25 29.49 -3.27 21.21
N ALA A 26 29.17 -3.26 19.92
CA ALA A 26 30.08 -2.82 18.85
C ALA A 26 30.49 -1.35 19.01
N GLN A 27 29.55 -0.47 19.37
CA GLN A 27 29.81 0.93 19.68
C GLN A 27 30.84 1.07 20.81
N GLN A 28 30.69 0.30 21.89
CA GLN A 28 31.60 0.34 23.04
C GLN A 28 32.97 -0.26 22.70
N TYR A 29 32.99 -1.37 21.98
CA TYR A 29 34.20 -2.10 21.65
C TYR A 29 35.07 -1.35 20.63
N TYR A 30 34.47 -0.90 19.53
CA TYR A 30 35.17 -0.18 18.46
C TYR A 30 35.23 1.34 18.68
N GLN A 31 34.68 1.84 19.80
CA GLN A 31 34.71 3.25 20.18
C GLN A 31 34.14 4.20 19.11
N HIS A 32 33.16 3.73 18.33
CA HIS A 32 32.50 4.53 17.30
C HIS A 32 31.37 5.40 17.87
N PRO A 33 31.07 6.55 17.25
CA PRO A 33 29.96 7.40 17.66
C PRO A 33 28.62 6.65 17.56
N PRO A 34 27.76 6.69 18.59
CA PRO A 34 26.48 5.96 18.59
C PRO A 34 25.61 6.32 17.39
N GLY A 35 25.52 7.61 17.05
CA GLY A 35 24.71 8.08 15.92
C GLY A 35 25.07 7.42 14.60
N GLU A 36 26.37 7.24 14.33
CA GLU A 36 26.86 6.59 13.11
C GLU A 36 26.59 5.08 13.12
N VAL A 37 26.80 4.41 14.26
CA VAL A 37 26.54 2.97 14.39
C VAL A 37 25.07 2.64 14.12
N TYR A 38 24.14 3.36 14.74
CA TYR A 38 22.70 3.11 14.54
C TYR A 38 22.22 3.56 13.15
N ALA A 39 22.72 4.68 12.63
CA ALA A 39 22.35 5.12 11.27
C ALA A 39 22.83 4.11 10.22
N THR A 40 24.05 3.57 10.35
CA THR A 40 24.62 2.62 9.39
C THR A 40 23.89 1.29 9.40
N ALA A 41 23.37 0.86 10.56
CA ALA A 41 22.59 -0.36 10.70
C ALA A 41 21.20 -0.30 10.03
N LEU A 42 20.64 0.89 9.82
CA LEU A 42 19.36 1.06 9.15
C LEU A 42 19.51 0.98 7.62
N PRO A 43 18.58 0.34 6.88
CA PRO A 43 18.51 0.46 5.43
C PRO A 43 18.43 1.92 4.97
N THR A 44 18.97 2.22 3.79
CA THR A 44 19.01 3.60 3.24
C THR A 44 17.65 4.27 3.19
N LEU A 45 16.59 3.52 2.84
CA LEU A 45 15.23 4.05 2.79
C LEU A 45 14.68 4.44 4.17
N LEU A 46 15.05 3.72 5.23
CA LEU A 46 14.62 4.05 6.61
C LEU A 46 15.45 5.18 7.22
N ARG A 47 16.67 5.42 6.73
CA ARG A 47 17.48 6.59 7.10
C ARG A 47 16.94 7.89 6.53
N GLN A 48 16.27 7.83 5.38
CA GLN A 48 15.72 9.02 4.74
C GLN A 48 14.44 9.41 5.47
N ALA A 49 14.35 10.67 5.91
CA ALA A 49 13.13 11.24 6.49
C ALA A 49 12.04 11.49 5.42
N SER A 50 12.03 10.72 4.34
CA SER A 50 11.07 10.83 3.26
C SER A 50 9.99 9.77 3.47
N PRO A 51 8.70 10.11 3.33
CA PRO A 51 7.65 9.11 3.38
C PRO A 51 7.93 8.03 2.34
N LEU A 52 7.93 6.76 2.77
CA LEU A 52 7.93 5.64 1.83
C LEU A 52 6.71 5.82 0.93
N GLN A 53 6.93 6.17 -0.33
CA GLN A 53 5.88 6.05 -1.35
C GLN A 53 5.71 4.56 -1.63
N VAL A 54 4.96 3.88 -0.76
CA VAL A 54 4.49 2.53 -1.05
C VAL A 54 3.61 2.67 -2.28
N GLN A 55 4.08 2.19 -3.43
CA GLN A 55 3.25 2.02 -4.60
C GLN A 55 2.28 0.89 -4.29
N LEU A 56 1.17 1.24 -3.64
CA LEU A 56 0.07 0.31 -3.44
C LEU A 56 -0.51 -0.02 -4.82
N GLU A 57 -0.71 -1.31 -5.09
CA GLU A 57 -1.40 -1.71 -6.30
C GLU A 57 -2.81 -1.09 -6.28
N PRO A 58 -3.24 -0.39 -7.35
CA PRO A 58 -4.56 0.22 -7.38
C PRO A 58 -5.64 -0.86 -7.28
N ILE A 59 -6.50 -0.71 -6.27
CA ILE A 59 -7.67 -1.55 -6.06
C ILE A 59 -8.88 -0.84 -6.69
N TRP A 60 -9.59 -1.57 -7.55
CA TRP A 60 -10.80 -1.10 -8.21
C TRP A 60 -12.02 -1.48 -7.39
N ARG A 61 -12.92 -0.52 -7.18
CA ARG A 61 -14.18 -0.68 -6.44
C ARG A 61 -15.31 -0.08 -7.23
N LEU A 62 -16.51 -0.63 -7.01
CA LEU A 62 -17.73 -0.09 -7.59
C LEU A 62 -18.03 1.29 -6.98
N SER A 63 -18.20 2.30 -7.81
CA SER A 63 -18.62 3.63 -7.38
C SER A 63 -20.14 3.69 -7.15
N ALA A 64 -20.64 4.71 -6.45
CA ALA A 64 -22.08 4.91 -6.28
C ALA A 64 -22.82 5.05 -7.63
N ALA A 65 -22.20 5.73 -8.60
CA ALA A 65 -22.71 5.81 -9.98
C ALA A 65 -22.72 4.42 -10.66
N GLY A 66 -21.70 3.60 -10.45
CA GLY A 66 -21.65 2.22 -10.93
C GLY A 66 -22.72 1.32 -10.32
N GLN A 67 -23.02 1.50 -9.03
CA GLN A 67 -24.13 0.82 -8.35
C GLN A 67 -25.48 1.22 -8.95
N ALA A 68 -25.72 2.53 -9.14
CA ALA A 68 -26.95 3.01 -9.76
C ALA A 68 -27.11 2.50 -11.20
N ALA A 69 -26.03 2.47 -11.98
CA ALA A 69 -26.02 1.94 -13.34
C ALA A 69 -26.31 0.42 -13.40
N LEU A 70 -25.86 -0.33 -12.39
CA LEU A 70 -26.17 -1.75 -12.25
C LEU A 70 -27.66 -1.97 -11.96
N VAL A 71 -28.24 -1.18 -11.03
CA VAL A 71 -29.67 -1.24 -10.68
C VAL A 71 -30.56 -0.80 -11.85
N GLN A 72 -30.11 0.18 -12.65
CA GLN A 72 -30.81 0.65 -13.84
C GLN A 72 -30.73 -0.31 -15.04
N ASN A 73 -30.17 -1.51 -14.85
CA ASN A 73 -30.25 -2.62 -15.79
C ASN A 73 -29.70 -2.28 -17.20
N LEU A 74 -28.41 -1.91 -17.26
CA LEU A 74 -27.61 -1.84 -18.51
C LEU A 74 -27.57 -3.16 -19.32
N ALA A 75 -28.17 -4.23 -18.78
CA ALA A 75 -28.23 -5.60 -19.29
C ALA A 75 -28.64 -5.74 -20.77
N ARG A 76 -29.36 -4.78 -21.35
CA ARG A 76 -29.77 -4.85 -22.77
C ARG A 76 -28.77 -4.26 -23.77
N ARG A 77 -27.86 -3.36 -23.36
CA ARG A 77 -27.00 -2.61 -24.29
C ARG A 77 -25.51 -2.88 -24.14
N ALA A 78 -25.06 -3.38 -22.98
CA ALA A 78 -23.63 -3.61 -22.73
C ALA A 78 -23.38 -4.79 -21.79
N PRO A 79 -23.39 -6.05 -22.29
CA PRO A 79 -23.22 -7.24 -21.46
C PRO A 79 -21.85 -7.28 -20.76
N ARG A 80 -20.79 -6.79 -21.41
CA ARG A 80 -19.43 -6.72 -20.82
C ARG A 80 -19.32 -5.71 -19.68
N GLN A 81 -19.99 -4.56 -19.81
CA GLN A 81 -20.03 -3.55 -18.74
C GLN A 81 -20.81 -4.07 -17.54
N THR A 82 -21.93 -4.74 -17.79
CA THR A 82 -22.75 -5.36 -16.73
C THR A 82 -21.94 -6.41 -15.96
N ALA A 83 -21.21 -7.28 -16.66
CA ALA A 83 -20.36 -8.29 -16.03
C ALA A 83 -19.25 -7.68 -15.16
N LEU A 84 -18.63 -6.58 -15.60
CA LEU A 84 -17.62 -5.88 -14.82
C LEU A 84 -18.21 -5.23 -13.55
N LEU A 85 -19.38 -4.59 -13.66
CA LEU A 85 -20.06 -3.97 -12.52
C LEU A 85 -20.53 -5.01 -11.51
N GLN A 86 -21.05 -6.15 -11.97
CA GLN A 86 -21.44 -7.28 -11.11
C GLN A 86 -20.23 -7.85 -10.36
N LEU A 87 -19.12 -8.11 -11.07
CA LEU A 87 -17.89 -8.61 -10.45
C LEU A 87 -17.37 -7.66 -9.36
N LEU A 88 -17.45 -6.34 -9.58
CA LEU A 88 -17.06 -5.36 -8.56
C LEU A 88 -18.10 -5.22 -7.43
N ALA A 89 -19.38 -5.53 -7.68
CA ALA A 89 -20.42 -5.57 -6.66
C ALA A 89 -20.24 -6.77 -5.72
N ASP A 90 -19.85 -7.93 -6.26
CA ASP A 90 -19.61 -9.17 -5.50
C ASP A 90 -18.35 -9.08 -4.63
N HIS A 91 -17.45 -8.15 -4.93
CA HIS A 91 -16.21 -7.92 -4.19
C HIS A 91 -16.14 -6.49 -3.61
N PRO A 92 -16.86 -6.20 -2.50
CA PRO A 92 -16.97 -4.86 -1.94
C PRO A 92 -15.64 -4.31 -1.39
N THR A 93 -14.69 -5.17 -1.02
CA THR A 93 -13.32 -4.79 -0.62
C THR A 93 -12.47 -4.30 -1.81
N GLY A 94 -12.95 -4.55 -3.04
CA GLY A 94 -12.28 -4.22 -4.28
C GLY A 94 -11.35 -5.31 -4.80
N LEU A 95 -10.98 -5.17 -6.08
CA LEU A 95 -10.14 -6.11 -6.81
C LEU A 95 -8.91 -5.43 -7.38
N SER A 96 -7.78 -6.15 -7.38
CA SER A 96 -6.56 -5.70 -8.04
C SER A 96 -6.69 -5.77 -9.57
N SER A 97 -5.80 -5.05 -10.26
CA SER A 97 -5.80 -5.02 -11.73
C SER A 97 -5.49 -6.40 -12.34
N GLU A 98 -4.66 -7.19 -11.66
CA GLU A 98 -4.36 -8.58 -12.02
C GLU A 98 -5.59 -9.48 -11.89
N ARG A 99 -6.30 -9.44 -10.76
CA ARG A 99 -7.50 -10.25 -10.53
C ARG A 99 -8.60 -9.94 -11.54
N LEU A 100 -8.81 -8.67 -11.86
CA LEU A 100 -9.75 -8.25 -12.90
C LEU A 100 -9.36 -8.77 -14.29
N ARG A 101 -8.05 -8.83 -14.60
CA ARG A 101 -7.55 -9.34 -15.88
C ARG A 101 -7.81 -10.84 -16.03
N LEU A 102 -7.67 -11.61 -14.95
CA LEU A 102 -7.94 -13.05 -14.93
C LEU A 102 -9.44 -13.34 -15.07
N ALA A 103 -10.30 -12.58 -14.39
CA ALA A 103 -11.74 -12.79 -14.43
C ALA A 103 -12.39 -12.29 -15.72
N LEU A 104 -11.95 -11.13 -16.25
CA LEU A 104 -12.51 -10.49 -17.43
C LEU A 104 -11.39 -9.94 -18.33
N PRO A 105 -10.94 -10.71 -19.34
CA PRO A 105 -9.97 -10.23 -20.31
C PRO A 105 -10.48 -8.98 -21.05
N GLY A 106 -9.68 -7.91 -21.06
CA GLY A 106 -10.08 -6.62 -21.67
C GLY A 106 -10.95 -5.72 -20.78
N TRP A 107 -11.01 -5.97 -19.48
CA TRP A 107 -11.77 -5.13 -18.53
C TRP A 107 -11.39 -3.65 -18.59
N SER A 108 -10.13 -3.30 -18.85
CA SER A 108 -9.66 -1.90 -18.84
C SER A 108 -10.28 -1.04 -19.95
N ALA A 109 -10.52 -1.64 -21.13
CA ALA A 109 -11.25 -0.99 -22.21
C ALA A 109 -12.74 -0.78 -21.84
N THR A 110 -13.32 -1.77 -21.16
CA THR A 110 -14.71 -1.73 -20.67
C THR A 110 -14.88 -0.67 -19.57
N ALA A 111 -13.95 -0.59 -18.62
CA ALA A 111 -13.92 0.43 -17.57
C ALA A 111 -13.79 1.84 -18.16
N ARG A 112 -12.98 2.01 -19.21
CA ARG A 112 -12.82 3.30 -19.90
C ARG A 112 -14.11 3.77 -20.59
N SER A 113 -14.92 2.83 -21.10
CA SER A 113 -16.22 3.13 -21.72
C SER A 113 -17.33 3.51 -20.72
N LEU A 114 -17.07 3.40 -19.42
CA LEU A 114 -17.99 3.76 -18.33
C LEU A 114 -17.67 5.12 -17.69
N ARG A 115 -16.68 5.84 -18.21
CA ARG A 115 -16.25 7.17 -17.75
C ARG A 115 -16.88 8.25 -18.62
#